data_AF-A0A961EMF6-F1
#
_entry.id   AF-A0A961EMF6-F1
#
_cell.length_a   1.000
_cell.length_b   1.000
_cell.length_c   1.000
_cell.angle_alpha   90.00
_cell.angle_beta   90.00
_cell.angle_gamma   90.00
#
_symmetry.space_group_name_H-M   'P 1'
#
loop_
_entity.id
_entity.type
_entity.pdbx_description
1 polymer ?
#
loop_
_entity_poly.entity_id
_entity_poly.type
_entity_poly.pdbx_seq_one_letter_code
_entity_poly.pdbx_strand_id
1 'polypeptide(L)'
;AAGAFFLVAQHQGRLRGDFLSTLAYVSNWWFLSTDQSYFAQFIEPSPLRHTWSLAIEEQFYILFPLLLVLLLGRARIAMPLLRGVFALGAAASAVLMAALHDPAADPSRVYYGTDTRAQALLVGAVLAVTPGLTRPSGAVHTRVGSRLMRIPGTRALGWLGAAGLLAVIAYARELAPWMYRGGFFLTAILSAIVIAVVWGDPGSLLGRILASRPLVAVGNVSYGLYLWHWPVYVALNHDRTGLDGPLLLTLRVGVTALLAAASYRFVEEPIRSQRLQRHLTHTQWRRLVATSMMALLAGVFWASSGSTAASSTAAPQGARAFPVPDAQGNLVDVFLLGDSQTFALRENFGNRIDGLSVNGSTQLGCGSLLPERVVDGQTVANLPDCAKWEARWTREVAVEQPDVVVLMLGQGELFDREVRGSVLTFATTAYRQWLFEEIDQRRELVGTNSRHFALATVLCMRISPDAASRTAGIVNDPERLAWLNATIREYADAHPDVAVVDLHATICSAGYADKDGAVTLRTDGLHLSEDGALVVWRRIAPELMAFGQ
;
A
#
# COMPACT_ATOMS: atom_id res chain seq x y z
N ALA A 1 13.49 20.05 16.43
CA ALA A 1 12.70 20.90 15.52
C ALA A 1 12.23 20.13 14.26
N ALA A 2 13.10 19.43 13.52
CA ALA A 2 12.69 18.68 12.30
C ALA A 2 11.76 17.47 12.55
N GLY A 3 11.81 16.84 13.73
CA GLY A 3 10.92 15.70 14.07
C GLY A 3 9.45 16.09 14.33
N ALA A 4 9.16 17.37 14.57
CA ALA A 4 7.80 17.85 14.80
C ALA A 4 7.02 18.08 13.49
N PHE A 5 7.71 18.14 12.35
CA PHE A 5 7.08 18.37 11.04
C PHE A 5 6.47 17.11 10.41
N PHE A 6 6.80 15.92 10.93
CA PHE A 6 6.33 14.62 10.41
C PHE A 6 5.20 13.99 11.23
N LEU A 7 4.86 14.55 12.40
CA LEU A 7 3.97 13.91 13.36
C LEU A 7 2.56 14.53 13.30
N VAL A 8 1.72 14.01 12.41
CA VAL A 8 0.27 14.13 12.62
C VAL A 8 -0.08 13.23 13.82
N ALA A 9 -0.74 13.81 14.83
CA ALA A 9 -0.97 13.19 16.13
C ALA A 9 -1.82 11.90 16.10
N GLN A 10 -2.53 11.61 15.01
CA GLN A 10 -3.52 10.51 14.92
C GLN A 10 -2.95 9.11 14.56
N HIS A 11 -1.63 8.95 14.38
CA HIS A 11 -1.04 7.66 13.96
C HIS A 11 0.09 7.13 14.86
N GLN A 12 0.24 7.66 16.07
CA GLN A 12 1.41 7.38 16.91
C GLN A 12 1.55 5.90 17.32
N GLY A 13 0.46 5.13 17.42
CA GLY A 13 0.49 3.69 17.72
C GLY A 13 0.99 2.83 16.55
N ARG A 14 0.44 3.03 15.34
CA ARG A 14 0.84 2.29 14.12
C ARG A 14 2.24 2.68 13.64
N LEU A 15 2.60 3.97 13.68
CA LEU A 15 3.94 4.44 13.30
C LEU A 15 5.06 3.86 14.18
N ARG A 16 4.78 3.54 15.45
CA ARG A 16 5.75 2.85 16.32
C ARG A 16 6.07 1.46 15.81
N GLY A 17 5.05 0.68 15.47
CA GLY A 17 5.21 -0.66 14.92
C GLY A 17 5.96 -0.64 13.59
N ASP A 18 5.59 0.28 12.70
CA ASP A 18 6.28 0.48 11.42
C ASP A 18 7.75 0.85 11.65
N PHE A 19 8.03 1.78 12.55
CA PHE A 19 9.40 2.21 12.84
C PHE A 19 10.26 1.09 13.46
N LEU A 20 9.75 0.40 14.47
CA LEU A 20 10.48 -0.69 15.14
C LEU A 20 10.73 -1.85 14.18
N SER A 21 9.73 -2.20 13.35
CA SER A 21 9.88 -3.26 12.34
C SER A 21 10.84 -2.86 11.23
N THR A 22 10.89 -1.58 10.82
CA THR A 22 11.92 -1.05 9.90
C THR A 22 13.32 -1.16 10.53
N LEU A 23 13.50 -0.76 11.79
CA LEU A 23 14.81 -0.88 12.48
C LEU A 23 15.26 -2.33 12.65
N ALA A 24 14.31 -3.24 12.88
CA ALA A 24 14.58 -4.66 13.01
C ALA A 24 14.67 -5.39 11.65
N TYR A 25 14.50 -4.69 10.53
CA TYR A 25 14.47 -5.25 9.17
C TYR A 25 13.47 -6.39 8.98
N VAL A 26 12.29 -6.24 9.58
CA VAL A 26 11.14 -7.15 9.46
C VAL A 26 9.85 -6.42 9.04
N SER A 27 9.97 -5.18 8.54
CA SER A 27 8.82 -4.35 8.15
C SER A 27 7.93 -5.02 7.11
N ASN A 28 8.50 -5.80 6.19
CA ASN A 28 7.71 -6.55 5.21
C ASN A 28 6.74 -7.56 5.85
N TRP A 29 7.17 -8.28 6.88
CA TRP A 29 6.31 -9.22 7.61
C TRP A 29 5.38 -8.52 8.60
N TRP A 30 5.84 -7.42 9.22
CA TRP A 30 5.00 -6.59 10.06
C TRP A 30 3.80 -6.06 9.29
N PHE A 31 4.02 -5.46 8.11
CA PHE A 31 2.94 -4.94 7.27
C PHE A 31 1.95 -6.05 6.89
N LEU A 32 2.44 -7.26 6.55
CA LEU A 32 1.57 -8.41 6.31
C LEU A 32 0.76 -8.85 7.54
N SER A 33 1.38 -8.86 8.72
CA SER A 33 0.70 -9.27 9.96
C SER A 33 -0.35 -8.28 10.46
N THR A 34 -0.26 -7.03 10.01
CA THR A 34 -1.20 -5.96 10.35
C THR A 34 -2.12 -5.60 9.18
N ASP A 35 -2.24 -6.47 8.18
CA ASP A 35 -3.08 -6.32 6.98
C ASP A 35 -2.90 -4.96 6.26
N GLN A 36 -1.68 -4.41 6.29
CA GLN A 36 -1.36 -3.17 5.62
C GLN A 36 -1.11 -3.45 4.13
N SER A 37 -2.06 -3.07 3.29
CA SER A 37 -1.91 -3.17 1.84
C SER A 37 -0.82 -2.23 1.31
N TYR A 38 0.09 -2.78 0.48
CA TYR A 38 1.07 -1.98 -0.25
C TYR A 38 0.39 -1.02 -1.23
N PHE A 39 -0.65 -1.49 -1.91
CA PHE A 39 -1.30 -0.75 -2.99
C PHE A 39 -2.30 0.29 -2.46
N ALA A 40 -2.67 0.21 -1.18
CA ALA A 40 -3.42 1.27 -0.47
C ALA A 40 -2.54 2.42 0.06
N GLN A 41 -1.26 2.52 -0.37
CA GLN A 41 -0.31 3.55 0.10
C GLN A 41 -0.67 4.99 -0.23
N PHE A 42 -1.62 5.20 -1.15
CA PHE A 42 -2.15 6.52 -1.48
C PHE A 42 -3.37 6.91 -0.61
N ILE A 43 -3.90 5.97 0.17
CA ILE A 43 -5.08 6.15 1.03
C ILE A 43 -4.66 6.29 2.50
N GLU A 44 -3.72 5.45 2.97
CA GLU A 44 -3.11 5.56 4.31
C GLU A 44 -1.58 5.65 4.20
N PRO A 45 -1.00 6.83 3.92
CA PRO A 45 0.43 6.93 3.63
C PRO A 45 1.28 6.84 4.91
N SER A 46 1.79 5.65 5.24
CA SER A 46 2.92 5.52 6.17
C SER A 46 4.22 5.97 5.49
N PRO A 47 4.99 6.90 6.06
CA PRO A 47 6.24 7.38 5.47
C PRO A 47 7.33 6.27 5.43
N LEU A 48 7.14 5.18 6.16
CA LEU A 48 8.06 4.05 6.21
C LEU A 48 7.59 2.86 5.35
N ARG A 49 6.44 2.97 4.67
CA ARG A 49 5.85 1.86 3.92
C ARG A 49 6.79 1.28 2.88
N HIS A 50 7.53 2.13 2.15
CA HIS A 50 8.50 1.69 1.15
C HIS A 50 9.59 0.77 1.73
N THR A 51 9.94 0.87 3.02
CA THR A 51 11.06 0.12 3.64
C THR A 51 10.91 -1.39 3.68
N TRP A 52 9.77 -1.94 3.27
CA TRP A 52 9.55 -3.39 3.14
C TRP A 52 10.65 -4.06 2.29
N SER A 53 11.11 -3.43 1.21
CA SER A 53 12.11 -4.07 0.35
C SER A 53 13.51 -4.04 0.96
N LEU A 54 13.83 -3.01 1.77
CA LEU A 54 15.05 -2.99 2.58
C LEU A 54 15.09 -4.14 3.59
N ALA A 55 13.95 -4.46 4.21
CA ALA A 55 13.86 -5.60 5.13
C ALA A 55 14.25 -6.91 4.42
N ILE A 56 13.77 -7.13 3.19
CA ILE A 56 14.12 -8.32 2.39
C ILE A 56 15.63 -8.33 2.06
N GLU A 57 16.20 -7.20 1.67
CA GLU A 57 17.63 -7.08 1.36
C GLU A 57 18.51 -7.42 2.57
N GLU A 58 18.19 -6.90 3.75
CA GLU A 58 18.98 -7.14 4.96
C GLU A 58 18.82 -8.57 5.49
N GLN A 59 17.61 -9.14 5.39
CA GLN A 59 17.40 -10.58 5.63
C GLN A 59 18.31 -11.42 4.72
N PHE A 60 18.44 -11.06 3.44
CA PHE A 60 19.37 -11.72 2.54
C PHE A 60 20.82 -11.51 2.97
N TYR A 61 21.25 -10.30 3.33
CA TYR A 61 22.63 -10.04 3.76
C TYR A 61 23.02 -10.77 5.05
N ILE A 62 22.08 -11.08 5.94
CA ILE A 62 22.35 -11.88 7.13
C ILE A 62 22.31 -13.38 6.81
N LEU A 63 21.26 -13.86 6.14
CA LEU A 63 21.03 -15.28 5.92
C LEU A 63 21.93 -15.89 4.83
N PHE A 64 22.20 -15.14 3.76
CA PHE A 64 22.93 -15.65 2.61
C PHE A 64 24.41 -15.99 2.92
N PRO A 65 25.18 -15.17 3.67
CA PRO A 65 26.52 -15.57 4.10
C PRO A 65 26.53 -16.81 4.99
N LEU A 66 25.58 -16.94 5.91
CA LEU A 66 25.44 -18.13 6.77
C LEU A 66 25.15 -19.38 5.93
N LEU A 67 24.27 -19.25 4.93
CA LEU A 67 23.99 -20.28 3.95
C LEU A 67 25.26 -20.67 3.18
N LEU A 68 26.06 -19.70 2.70
CA LEU A 68 27.32 -19.99 2.01
C LEU A 68 28.33 -20.70 2.91
N VAL A 69 28.48 -20.29 4.17
CA VAL A 69 29.35 -20.97 5.14
C VAL A 69 28.91 -22.41 5.35
N LEU A 70 27.61 -22.65 5.45
CA LEU A 70 27.06 -24.00 5.55
C LEU A 70 27.32 -24.82 4.28
N LEU A 71 26.95 -24.31 3.11
CA LEU A 71 27.01 -25.06 1.85
C LEU A 71 28.46 -25.30 1.38
N LEU A 72 29.32 -24.28 1.43
CA LEU A 72 30.71 -24.38 0.97
C LEU A 72 31.66 -24.88 2.05
N GLY A 73 31.46 -24.48 3.31
CA GLY A 73 32.35 -24.83 4.42
C GLY A 73 32.03 -26.20 5.01
N ARG A 74 30.80 -26.39 5.49
CA ARG A 74 30.38 -27.62 6.19
C ARG A 74 30.01 -28.73 5.20
N ALA A 75 29.09 -28.45 4.27
CA ALA A 75 28.59 -29.43 3.31
C ALA A 75 29.50 -29.62 2.09
N ARG A 76 30.48 -28.71 1.87
CA ARG A 76 31.48 -28.76 0.79
C ARG A 76 30.89 -28.98 -0.60
N ILE A 77 29.76 -28.35 -0.86
CA ILE A 77 29.04 -28.43 -2.13
C ILE A 77 29.88 -27.86 -3.26
N ALA A 78 30.01 -28.62 -4.35
CA ALA A 78 30.72 -28.18 -5.54
C ALA A 78 30.01 -26.98 -6.22
N MET A 79 30.78 -26.06 -6.83
CA MET A 79 30.25 -24.84 -7.47
C MET A 79 29.12 -25.08 -8.49
N PRO A 80 29.15 -26.13 -9.35
CA PRO A 80 28.03 -26.41 -10.26
C PRO A 80 26.74 -26.77 -9.52
N LEU A 81 26.85 -27.54 -8.42
CA LEU A 81 25.71 -27.92 -7.60
C LEU A 81 25.18 -26.71 -6.83
N LEU A 82 26.04 -25.85 -6.29
CA LEU A 82 25.65 -24.59 -5.64
C LEU A 82 24.85 -23.70 -6.60
N ARG A 83 25.29 -23.58 -7.85
CA ARG A 83 24.57 -22.85 -8.90
C ARG A 83 23.20 -23.47 -9.17
N GLY A 84 23.12 -24.81 -9.23
CA GLY A 84 21.86 -25.53 -9.36
C GLY A 84 20.90 -25.26 -8.20
N VAL A 85 21.41 -25.23 -6.96
CA VAL A 85 20.62 -24.88 -5.76
C VAL A 85 20.06 -23.47 -5.85
N PHE A 86 20.86 -22.48 -6.23
CA PHE A 86 20.37 -21.10 -6.39
C PHE A 86 19.38 -20.95 -7.55
N ALA A 87 19.62 -21.62 -8.68
CA ALA A 87 18.69 -21.60 -9.81
C ALA A 87 17.36 -22.25 -9.45
N LEU A 88 17.39 -23.38 -8.74
CA LEU A 88 16.20 -24.05 -8.24
C LEU A 88 15.46 -23.19 -7.22
N GLY A 89 16.17 -22.56 -6.29
CA GLY A 89 15.56 -21.63 -5.32
C GLY A 89 14.92 -20.41 -5.99
N ALA A 90 15.56 -19.86 -7.03
CA ALA A 90 15.00 -18.75 -7.80
C ALA A 90 13.73 -19.17 -8.55
N ALA A 91 13.75 -20.33 -9.20
CA ALA A 91 12.60 -20.90 -9.87
C ALA A 91 11.46 -21.22 -8.88
N ALA A 92 11.79 -21.81 -7.72
CA ALA A 92 10.82 -22.11 -6.67
C ALA A 92 10.17 -20.84 -6.11
N SER A 93 10.94 -19.78 -5.88
CA SER A 93 10.43 -18.47 -5.45
C SER A 93 9.49 -17.86 -6.50
N ALA A 94 9.85 -17.93 -7.79
CA ALA A 94 9.03 -17.45 -8.90
C ALA A 94 7.73 -18.27 -9.05
N VAL A 95 7.82 -19.60 -8.96
CA VAL A 95 6.66 -20.50 -9.01
C VAL A 95 5.76 -20.29 -7.80
N LEU A 96 6.33 -20.11 -6.61
CA LEU A 96 5.56 -19.81 -5.40
C LEU A 96 4.82 -18.48 -5.53
N MET A 97 5.47 -17.44 -6.06
CA MET A 97 4.81 -16.17 -6.36
C MET A 97 3.65 -16.38 -7.35
N ALA A 98 3.88 -17.11 -8.45
CA ALA A 98 2.85 -17.36 -9.45
C ALA A 98 1.69 -18.20 -8.91
N ALA A 99 1.97 -19.16 -8.03
CA ALA A 99 0.98 -20.06 -7.44
C ALA A 99 0.15 -19.40 -6.34
N LEU A 100 0.78 -18.56 -5.51
CA LEU A 100 0.10 -17.80 -4.46
C LEU A 100 -0.57 -16.52 -4.99
N HIS A 101 -0.18 -16.06 -6.17
CA HIS A 101 -0.81 -14.90 -6.77
C HIS A 101 -2.22 -15.25 -7.24
N ASP A 102 -3.20 -14.75 -6.51
CA ASP A 102 -4.55 -14.59 -7.01
C ASP A 102 -4.65 -13.23 -7.70
N PRO A 103 -4.87 -13.17 -9.03
CA PRO A 103 -5.12 -11.91 -9.73
C PRO A 103 -6.34 -11.14 -9.21
N ALA A 104 -7.22 -11.83 -8.48
CA ALA A 104 -8.39 -11.24 -7.89
C ALA A 104 -8.12 -10.56 -6.54
N ALA A 105 -7.15 -11.06 -5.76
CA ALA A 105 -6.85 -10.60 -4.41
C ALA A 105 -5.75 -9.54 -4.35
N ASP A 106 -5.64 -8.86 -3.21
CA ASP A 106 -4.52 -7.96 -2.92
C ASP A 106 -3.18 -8.73 -3.05
N PRO A 107 -2.29 -8.33 -3.98
CA PRO A 107 -1.02 -9.03 -4.17
C PRO A 107 0.01 -8.76 -3.06
N SER A 108 -0.32 -7.99 -2.02
CA SER A 108 0.60 -7.59 -0.95
C SER A 108 1.34 -8.78 -0.32
N ARG A 109 0.68 -9.93 -0.10
CA ARG A 109 1.36 -11.15 0.40
C ARG A 109 2.48 -11.63 -0.50
N VAL A 110 2.25 -11.70 -1.81
CA VAL A 110 3.29 -12.13 -2.76
C VAL A 110 4.27 -11.01 -3.08
N TYR A 111 3.89 -9.74 -2.87
CA TYR A 111 4.72 -8.57 -3.10
C TYR A 111 5.73 -8.34 -1.97
N TYR A 112 5.31 -8.47 -0.71
CA TYR A 112 6.12 -8.31 0.51
C TYR A 112 6.85 -9.59 0.95
N GLY A 113 6.37 -10.77 0.54
CA GLY A 113 6.95 -12.04 0.95
C GLY A 113 8.41 -12.19 0.52
N THR A 114 9.31 -12.40 1.49
CA THR A 114 10.73 -12.70 1.21
C THR A 114 10.84 -13.97 0.37
N ASP A 115 9.98 -14.95 0.62
CA ASP A 115 9.88 -16.23 -0.08
C ASP A 115 9.49 -16.08 -1.56
N THR A 116 8.57 -15.18 -1.88
CA THR A 116 8.10 -14.90 -3.25
C THR A 116 8.97 -13.87 -3.99
N ARG A 117 9.79 -13.09 -3.26
CA ARG A 117 10.71 -12.08 -3.81
C ARG A 117 12.17 -12.51 -3.91
N ALA A 118 12.58 -13.59 -3.25
CA ALA A 118 13.95 -14.11 -3.28
C ALA A 118 14.48 -14.39 -4.70
N GLN A 119 13.59 -14.66 -5.66
CA GLN A 119 13.93 -14.95 -7.06
C GLN A 119 14.97 -13.99 -7.68
N ALA A 120 14.84 -12.67 -7.49
CA ALA A 120 15.76 -11.71 -8.10
C ALA A 120 17.18 -11.78 -7.50
N LEU A 121 17.25 -11.90 -6.17
CA LEU A 121 18.50 -12.04 -5.43
C LEU A 121 19.22 -13.35 -5.80
N LEU A 122 18.45 -14.45 -5.91
CA LEU A 122 18.99 -15.77 -6.27
C LEU A 122 19.42 -15.84 -7.74
N VAL A 123 18.74 -15.17 -8.67
CA VAL A 123 19.22 -14.99 -10.05
C VAL A 123 20.57 -14.26 -10.06
N GLY A 124 20.72 -13.21 -9.24
CA GLY A 124 22.02 -12.54 -9.02
C GLY A 124 23.08 -13.49 -8.45
N ALA A 125 22.72 -14.35 -7.49
CA ALA A 125 23.63 -15.34 -6.92
C ALA A 125 24.09 -16.38 -7.96
N VAL A 126 23.18 -16.86 -8.83
CA VAL A 126 23.52 -17.74 -9.97
C VAL A 126 24.54 -17.05 -10.88
N LEU A 127 24.28 -15.78 -11.23
CA LEU A 127 25.20 -15.00 -12.06
C LEU A 127 26.58 -14.87 -11.40
N ALA A 128 26.62 -14.61 -10.09
CA ALA A 128 27.86 -14.44 -9.32
C ALA A 128 28.71 -15.72 -9.25
N VAL A 129 28.11 -16.91 -9.23
CA VAL A 129 28.86 -18.19 -9.19
C VAL A 129 29.06 -18.83 -10.57
N THR A 130 28.70 -18.11 -11.65
CA THR A 130 28.86 -18.60 -13.02
C THR A 130 30.31 -18.39 -13.50
N PRO A 131 31.02 -19.46 -13.92
CA PRO A 131 32.41 -19.40 -14.35
C PRO A 131 32.61 -18.42 -15.51
N GLY A 132 33.72 -17.68 -15.47
CA GLY A 132 34.06 -16.69 -16.51
C GLY A 132 33.42 -15.32 -16.31
N LEU A 133 32.55 -15.16 -15.31
CA LEU A 133 32.04 -13.87 -14.83
C LEU A 133 32.73 -13.43 -13.53
N THR A 134 33.33 -14.35 -12.77
CA THR A 134 34.19 -14.02 -11.63
C THR A 134 35.64 -13.85 -12.06
N ARG A 135 36.23 -12.69 -11.74
CA ARG A 135 37.68 -12.50 -11.86
C ARG A 135 38.36 -13.22 -10.70
N PRO A 136 39.47 -13.95 -10.90
CA PRO A 136 40.35 -14.31 -9.81
C PRO A 136 40.80 -13.02 -9.09
N SER A 137 40.55 -12.95 -7.79
CA SER A 137 40.97 -11.81 -6.96
C SER A 137 42.48 -11.59 -7.11
N GLY A 138 42.88 -10.42 -7.61
CA GLY A 138 44.30 -10.00 -7.72
C GLY A 138 44.76 -9.54 -9.10
N ALA A 139 44.03 -9.83 -10.20
CA ALA A 139 44.43 -9.40 -11.53
C ALA A 139 43.89 -8.00 -11.87
N VAL A 140 44.73 -6.99 -11.62
CA VAL A 140 44.56 -5.62 -12.10
C VAL A 140 44.45 -5.61 -13.63
N HIS A 141 43.33 -5.09 -14.15
CA HIS A 141 43.16 -4.65 -15.55
C HIS A 141 43.50 -5.62 -16.70
N THR A 142 43.56 -6.94 -16.52
CA THR A 142 43.73 -7.84 -17.67
C THR A 142 42.39 -8.10 -18.37
N ARG A 143 42.36 -7.70 -19.65
CA ARG A 143 41.25 -7.85 -20.61
C ARG A 143 41.00 -9.32 -20.96
N VAL A 144 40.62 -10.13 -19.98
CA VAL A 144 40.04 -11.44 -20.27
C VAL A 144 38.60 -11.18 -20.69
N GLY A 145 38.40 -10.86 -21.98
CA GLY A 145 37.08 -10.91 -22.59
C GLY A 145 36.51 -12.28 -22.26
N SER A 146 35.44 -12.31 -21.45
CA SER A 146 34.88 -13.56 -20.95
C SER A 146 34.64 -14.50 -22.13
N ARG A 147 34.86 -15.82 -21.99
CA ARG A 147 34.54 -16.81 -23.04
C ARG A 147 33.13 -16.61 -23.61
N LEU A 148 32.21 -16.09 -22.78
CA LEU A 148 30.86 -15.70 -23.13
C LEU A 148 30.79 -14.65 -24.26
N MET A 149 31.70 -13.67 -24.30
CA MET A 149 31.76 -12.65 -25.36
C MET A 149 32.29 -13.17 -26.70
N ARG A 150 32.84 -14.39 -26.73
CA ARG A 150 33.26 -15.05 -27.98
C ARG A 150 32.09 -15.69 -28.73
N ILE A 151 30.91 -15.79 -28.09
CA ILE A 151 29.70 -16.32 -28.70
C ILE A 151 29.07 -15.22 -29.59
N PRO A 152 28.79 -15.50 -30.88
CA PRO A 152 28.09 -14.55 -31.74
C PRO A 152 26.73 -14.18 -31.15
N GLY A 153 26.37 -12.89 -31.16
CA GLY A 153 25.06 -12.40 -30.71
C GLY A 153 24.98 -12.01 -29.23
N THR A 154 25.99 -12.28 -28.40
CA THR A 154 25.98 -11.92 -26.96
C THR A 154 25.80 -10.42 -26.72
N ARG A 155 26.38 -9.57 -27.57
CA ARG A 155 26.18 -8.11 -27.50
C ARG A 155 24.74 -7.70 -27.83
N ALA A 156 24.10 -8.39 -28.76
CA ALA A 156 22.69 -8.16 -29.11
C ALA A 156 21.79 -8.55 -27.93
N LEU A 157 22.09 -9.64 -27.22
CA LEU A 157 21.37 -10.02 -26.00
C LEU A 157 21.41 -8.94 -24.91
N GLY A 158 22.53 -8.21 -24.76
CA GLY A 158 22.60 -7.08 -23.83
C GLY A 158 21.62 -5.96 -24.18
N TRP A 159 21.55 -5.61 -25.47
CA TRP A 159 20.58 -4.61 -25.96
C TRP A 159 19.14 -5.10 -25.87
N LEU A 160 18.87 -6.36 -26.19
CA LEU A 160 17.56 -6.97 -26.01
C LEU A 160 17.14 -6.99 -24.54
N GLY A 161 18.08 -7.29 -23.63
CA GLY A 161 17.87 -7.19 -22.18
C GLY A 161 17.49 -5.77 -21.76
N ALA A 162 18.27 -4.77 -22.20
CA ALA A 162 18.01 -3.36 -21.90
C ALA A 162 16.66 -2.88 -22.49
N ALA A 163 16.36 -3.22 -23.74
CA ALA A 163 15.09 -2.89 -24.37
C ALA A 163 13.90 -3.59 -23.67
N GLY A 164 14.07 -4.85 -23.26
CA GLY A 164 13.09 -5.58 -22.48
C GLY A 164 12.82 -4.91 -21.12
N LEU A 165 13.85 -4.45 -20.41
CA LEU A 165 13.69 -3.70 -19.17
C LEU A 165 12.96 -2.36 -19.39
N LEU A 166 13.28 -1.63 -20.46
CA LEU A 166 12.56 -0.40 -20.83
C LEU A 166 11.09 -0.68 -21.16
N ALA A 167 10.80 -1.79 -21.85
CA ALA A 167 9.43 -2.21 -22.11
C ALA A 167 8.68 -2.55 -20.81
N VAL A 168 9.32 -3.28 -19.88
CA VAL A 168 8.75 -3.53 -18.55
C VAL A 168 8.44 -2.21 -17.84
N ILE A 169 9.36 -1.24 -17.83
CA ILE A 169 9.15 0.08 -17.21
C ILE A 169 7.95 0.81 -17.85
N ALA A 170 7.80 0.75 -19.18
CA ALA A 170 6.73 1.46 -19.88
C ALA A 170 5.34 0.82 -19.70
N TYR A 171 5.27 -0.51 -19.68
CA TYR A 171 4.01 -1.25 -19.77
C TYR A 171 3.61 -1.99 -18.50
N ALA A 172 4.53 -2.24 -17.56
CA ALA A 172 4.17 -2.84 -16.29
C ALA A 172 3.18 -1.93 -15.55
N ARG A 173 2.17 -2.57 -14.98
CA ARG A 173 1.24 -1.95 -14.04
C ARG A 173 1.31 -2.75 -12.76
N GLU A 174 1.10 -2.08 -11.65
CA GLU A 174 1.33 -2.62 -10.31
C GLU A 174 0.45 -3.84 -9.98
N LEU A 175 -0.76 -3.90 -10.56
CA LEU A 175 -1.70 -5.02 -10.43
C LEU A 175 -1.69 -5.98 -11.64
N ALA A 176 -0.77 -5.80 -12.61
CA ALA A 176 -0.80 -6.60 -13.83
C ALA A 176 -0.47 -8.09 -13.54
N PRO A 177 -1.37 -9.05 -13.82
CA PRO A 177 -1.17 -10.44 -13.41
C PRO A 177 0.07 -11.10 -14.02
N TRP A 178 0.46 -10.69 -15.23
CA TRP A 178 1.66 -11.20 -15.90
C TRP A 178 2.95 -10.90 -15.14
N MET A 179 2.99 -9.82 -14.34
CA MET A 179 4.14 -9.48 -13.50
C MET A 179 4.37 -10.55 -12.42
N TYR A 180 3.28 -11.00 -11.79
CA TYR A 180 3.32 -11.98 -10.71
C TYR A 180 3.44 -13.43 -11.21
N ARG A 181 2.95 -13.71 -12.43
CA ARG A 181 3.07 -15.04 -13.08
C ARG A 181 4.40 -15.29 -13.78
N GLY A 182 5.39 -14.42 -13.59
CA GLY A 182 6.73 -14.60 -14.15
C GLY A 182 7.40 -13.32 -14.65
N GLY A 183 6.68 -12.20 -14.77
CA GLY A 183 7.26 -10.93 -15.20
C GLY A 183 8.35 -10.40 -14.26
N PHE A 184 8.22 -10.58 -12.93
CA PHE A 184 9.29 -10.27 -11.99
C PHE A 184 10.52 -11.16 -12.18
N PHE A 185 10.31 -12.46 -12.43
CA PHE A 185 11.39 -13.38 -12.74
C PHE A 185 12.10 -12.99 -14.04
N LEU A 186 11.32 -12.70 -15.09
CA LEU A 186 11.81 -12.23 -16.37
C LEU A 186 12.63 -10.95 -16.21
N THR A 187 12.15 -9.99 -15.41
CA THR A 187 12.86 -8.75 -15.10
C THR A 187 14.23 -9.06 -14.49
N ALA A 188 14.31 -9.97 -13.52
CA ALA A 188 15.57 -10.40 -12.92
C ALA A 188 16.53 -11.05 -13.94
N ILE A 189 16.02 -11.89 -14.84
CA ILE A 189 16.80 -12.52 -15.91
C ILE A 189 17.32 -11.47 -16.90
N LEU A 190 16.48 -10.53 -17.34
CA LEU A 190 16.87 -9.44 -18.25
C LEU A 190 17.95 -8.56 -17.61
N SER A 191 17.82 -8.21 -16.32
CA SER A 191 18.85 -7.51 -15.57
C SER A 191 20.15 -8.31 -15.50
N ALA A 192 20.10 -9.61 -15.21
CA ALA A 192 21.27 -10.47 -15.17
C ALA A 192 21.99 -10.55 -16.53
N ILE A 193 21.25 -10.59 -17.64
CA ILE A 193 21.81 -10.56 -19.01
C ILE A 193 22.55 -9.24 -19.24
N VAL A 194 21.93 -8.09 -18.93
CA VAL A 194 22.57 -6.78 -19.08
C VAL A 194 23.86 -6.71 -18.27
N ILE A 195 23.82 -7.14 -16.99
CA ILE A 195 24.98 -7.15 -16.12
C ILE A 195 26.08 -8.07 -16.68
N ALA A 196 25.73 -9.29 -17.11
CA ALA A 196 26.68 -10.25 -17.67
C ALA A 196 27.41 -9.70 -18.91
N VAL A 197 26.66 -9.02 -19.80
CA VAL A 197 27.20 -8.46 -21.04
C VAL A 197 28.12 -7.28 -20.76
N VAL A 198 27.67 -6.34 -19.93
CA VAL A 198 28.44 -5.14 -19.59
C VAL A 198 29.69 -5.49 -18.79
N TRP A 199 29.60 -6.47 -17.89
CA TRP A 199 30.74 -6.97 -17.15
C TRP A 199 31.75 -7.72 -18.04
N GLY A 200 31.26 -8.51 -18.99
CA GLY A 200 32.08 -9.31 -19.90
C GLY A 200 32.75 -8.49 -21.01
N ASP A 201 32.14 -7.38 -21.44
CA ASP A 201 32.69 -6.42 -22.40
C ASP A 201 32.42 -4.97 -21.96
N PRO A 202 33.20 -4.43 -20.99
CA PRO A 202 33.05 -3.06 -20.52
C PRO A 202 33.27 -1.99 -21.61
N GLY A 203 33.95 -2.36 -22.71
CA GLY A 203 34.19 -1.47 -23.85
C GLY A 203 33.02 -1.40 -24.84
N SER A 204 32.00 -2.25 -24.69
CA SER A 204 30.79 -2.23 -25.51
C SER A 204 30.08 -0.87 -25.45
N LEU A 205 29.31 -0.52 -26.50
CA LEU A 205 28.54 0.73 -26.51
C LEU A 205 27.57 0.80 -25.32
N LEU A 206 26.87 -0.30 -25.03
CA LEU A 206 25.98 -0.40 -23.86
C LEU A 206 26.74 -0.17 -22.56
N GLY A 207 27.92 -0.79 -22.39
CA GLY A 207 28.78 -0.58 -21.23
C GLY A 207 29.24 0.87 -21.07
N ARG A 208 29.63 1.54 -22.16
CA ARG A 208 30.02 2.96 -22.15
C ARG A 208 28.86 3.90 -21.79
N ILE A 209 27.65 3.60 -22.25
CA ILE A 209 26.44 4.37 -21.88
C ILE A 209 26.18 4.23 -20.38
N LEU A 210 26.12 3.00 -19.85
CA LEU A 210 25.86 2.76 -18.43
C LEU A 210 26.99 3.26 -17.52
N ALA A 211 28.23 3.28 -18.02
CA ALA A 211 29.38 3.86 -17.33
C ALA A 211 29.51 5.39 -17.48
N SER A 212 28.53 6.06 -18.11
CA SER A 212 28.52 7.51 -18.23
C SER A 212 28.43 8.17 -16.85
N ARG A 213 29.11 9.30 -16.70
CA ARG A 213 29.17 10.05 -15.42
C ARG A 213 27.79 10.32 -14.79
N PRO A 214 26.75 10.74 -15.54
CA PRO A 214 25.43 10.99 -14.95
C PRO A 214 24.79 9.72 -14.37
N LEU A 215 24.81 8.60 -15.11
CA LEU A 215 24.22 7.35 -14.64
C LEU A 215 24.97 6.77 -13.45
N VAL A 216 26.31 6.85 -13.48
CA VAL A 216 27.15 6.46 -12.34
C VAL A 216 26.89 7.36 -11.12
N ALA A 217 26.70 8.66 -11.32
CA ALA A 217 26.39 9.59 -10.23
C ALA A 217 25.05 9.24 -9.57
N VAL A 218 24.01 8.94 -10.35
CA VAL A 218 22.71 8.45 -9.84
C VAL A 218 22.90 7.13 -9.10
N GLY A 219 23.67 6.19 -9.67
CA GLY A 219 23.98 4.91 -9.04
C GLY A 219 24.67 5.07 -7.68
N ASN A 220 25.59 6.02 -7.55
CA ASN A 220 26.31 6.29 -6.30
C ASN A 220 25.39 6.77 -5.16
N VAL A 221 24.30 7.48 -5.47
CA VAL A 221 23.34 8.00 -4.49
C VAL A 221 22.02 7.23 -4.46
N SER A 222 21.94 6.09 -5.16
CA SER A 222 20.70 5.34 -5.37
C SER A 222 20.04 4.88 -4.06
N TYR A 223 20.84 4.50 -3.06
CA TYR A 223 20.34 4.18 -1.73
C TYR A 223 19.61 5.37 -1.07
N GLY A 224 20.25 6.54 -1.05
CA GLY A 224 19.64 7.76 -0.52
C GLY A 224 18.41 8.20 -1.32
N LEU A 225 18.44 8.08 -2.65
CA LEU A 225 17.27 8.35 -3.49
C LEU A 225 16.08 7.46 -3.10
N TYR A 226 16.33 6.16 -2.95
CA TYR A 226 15.32 5.21 -2.51
C TYR A 226 14.81 5.52 -1.09
N LEU A 227 15.68 5.90 -0.15
CA LEU A 227 15.25 6.15 1.23
C LEU A 227 14.42 7.44 1.37
N TRP A 228 14.80 8.51 0.65
CA TRP A 228 14.19 9.83 0.82
C TRP A 228 12.97 10.07 -0.06
N HIS A 229 12.83 9.40 -1.22
CA HIS A 229 11.77 9.72 -2.16
C HIS A 229 10.38 9.59 -1.55
N TRP A 230 10.07 8.49 -0.86
CA TRP A 230 8.72 8.25 -0.36
C TRP A 230 8.32 9.20 0.77
N PRO A 231 9.13 9.40 1.83
CA PRO A 231 8.84 10.43 2.84
C PRO A 231 8.66 11.82 2.23
N VAL A 232 9.44 12.19 1.20
CA VAL A 232 9.27 13.47 0.48
C VAL A 232 7.95 13.52 -0.27
N TYR A 233 7.53 12.44 -0.91
CA TYR A 233 6.25 12.39 -1.64
C TYR A 233 5.05 12.47 -0.69
N VAL A 234 5.14 11.82 0.48
CA VAL A 234 4.14 11.91 1.56
C VAL A 234 4.16 13.29 2.22
N ALA A 235 5.34 13.91 2.36
CA ALA A 235 5.49 15.23 2.97
C ALA A 235 4.98 16.36 2.07
N LEU A 236 5.41 16.35 0.81
CA LEU A 236 5.08 17.33 -0.21
C LEU A 236 3.92 16.80 -1.05
N ASN A 237 2.71 17.06 -0.59
CA ASN A 237 1.48 16.74 -1.31
C ASN A 237 0.72 18.03 -1.66
N HIS A 238 -0.32 17.88 -2.49
CA HIS A 238 -1.16 18.98 -2.91
C HIS A 238 -1.73 19.73 -1.70
N ASP A 239 -2.27 19.00 -0.72
CA ASP A 239 -2.94 19.58 0.46
C ASP A 239 -2.05 20.52 1.28
N ARG A 240 -0.74 20.26 1.32
CA ARG A 240 0.22 21.08 2.08
C ARG A 240 0.88 22.17 1.26
N THR A 241 1.00 21.98 -0.05
CA THR A 241 1.78 22.87 -0.91
C THR A 241 0.91 23.76 -1.80
N GLY A 242 -0.34 23.36 -2.05
CA GLY A 242 -1.22 23.96 -3.06
C GLY A 242 -0.69 23.81 -4.49
N LEU A 243 0.30 22.93 -4.71
CA LEU A 243 0.91 22.66 -6.01
C LEU A 243 0.43 21.32 -6.55
N ASP A 244 0.43 21.19 -7.88
CA ASP A 244 -0.07 20.01 -8.58
C ASP A 244 0.70 19.79 -9.89
N GLY A 245 0.52 18.61 -10.48
CA GLY A 245 1.06 18.27 -11.79
C GLY A 245 2.61 18.32 -11.89
N PRO A 246 3.18 18.77 -13.03
CA PRO A 246 4.62 18.77 -13.26
C PRO A 246 5.42 19.60 -12.26
N LEU A 247 4.81 20.65 -11.71
CA LEU A 247 5.46 21.53 -10.73
C LEU A 247 5.68 20.82 -9.40
N LEU A 248 4.64 20.16 -8.87
CA LEU A 248 4.76 19.33 -7.66
C LEU A 248 5.75 18.19 -7.87
N LEU A 249 5.72 17.53 -9.03
CA LEU A 249 6.69 16.47 -9.37
C LEU A 249 8.13 17.00 -9.38
N THR A 250 8.36 18.15 -10.01
CA THR A 250 9.69 18.77 -10.07
C THR A 250 10.20 19.11 -8.67
N LEU A 251 9.33 19.64 -7.82
CA LEU A 251 9.66 19.93 -6.42
C LEU A 251 10.02 18.65 -5.65
N ARG A 252 9.19 17.60 -5.74
CA ARG A 252 9.44 16.30 -5.09
C ARG A 252 10.76 15.67 -5.52
N VAL A 253 11.03 15.64 -6.82
CA VAL A 253 12.27 15.09 -7.38
C VAL A 253 13.48 15.93 -6.96
N GLY A 254 13.37 17.25 -7.02
CA GLY A 254 14.43 18.17 -6.62
C GLY A 254 14.80 18.02 -5.14
N VAL A 255 13.80 18.02 -4.25
CA VAL A 255 14.02 17.83 -2.81
C VAL A 255 14.60 16.44 -2.51
N THR A 256 14.10 15.39 -3.15
CA THR A 256 14.65 14.03 -3.01
C THR A 256 16.11 13.96 -3.43
N ALA A 257 16.46 14.54 -4.59
CA ALA A 257 17.83 14.55 -5.09
C ALA A 257 18.78 15.34 -4.17
N LEU A 258 18.34 16.47 -3.63
CA LEU A 258 19.10 17.27 -2.67
C LEU A 258 19.35 16.50 -1.37
N LEU A 259 18.31 15.88 -0.80
CA LEU A 259 18.43 15.08 0.42
C LEU A 259 19.32 13.85 0.22
N ALA A 260 19.17 13.15 -0.91
CA ALA A 260 20.02 12.02 -1.26
C ALA A 260 21.49 12.43 -1.45
N ALA A 261 21.77 13.54 -2.14
CA ALA A 261 23.12 14.06 -2.32
C ALA A 261 23.75 14.49 -0.98
N ALA A 262 22.98 15.14 -0.11
CA ALA A 262 23.42 15.53 1.23
C ALA A 262 23.70 14.29 2.10
N SER A 263 22.77 13.31 2.13
CA SER A 263 22.95 12.02 2.82
C SER A 263 24.22 11.32 2.36
N TYR A 264 24.40 11.22 1.03
CA TYR A 264 25.57 10.58 0.46
C TYR A 264 26.87 11.27 0.89
N ARG A 265 26.93 12.60 0.79
CA ARG A 265 28.15 13.36 1.07
C ARG A 265 28.50 13.42 2.56
N PHE A 266 27.50 13.57 3.42
CA PHE A 266 27.71 13.85 4.85
C PHE A 266 27.54 12.64 5.75
N VAL A 267 26.86 11.58 5.31
CA VAL A 267 26.61 10.37 6.10
C VAL A 267 27.27 9.15 5.46
N GLU A 268 26.90 8.83 4.22
CA GLU A 268 27.30 7.55 3.60
C GLU A 268 28.79 7.52 3.23
N GLU A 269 29.31 8.55 2.57
CA GLU A 269 30.71 8.61 2.13
C GLU A 269 31.72 8.62 3.29
N PRO A 270 31.50 9.36 4.40
CA PRO A 270 32.37 9.29 5.58
C PRO A 270 32.44 7.88 6.21
N ILE A 271 31.31 7.16 6.25
CA ILE A 271 31.23 5.80 6.76
C ILE A 271 31.93 4.82 5.80
N ARG A 272 31.58 4.88 4.50
CA ARG A 272 32.11 3.99 3.45
C ARG A 272 33.61 4.13 3.24
N SER A 273 34.13 5.36 3.29
CA SER A 273 35.56 5.64 3.10
C SER A 273 36.42 5.34 4.34
N GLN A 274 35.80 4.84 5.42
CA GLN A 274 36.42 4.59 6.73
C GLN A 274 37.16 5.81 7.31
N ARG A 275 36.93 7.02 6.79
CA ARG A 275 37.59 8.25 7.30
C ARG A 275 37.26 8.46 8.77
N LEU A 276 36.03 8.14 9.17
CA LEU A 276 35.58 8.22 10.55
C LEU A 276 36.24 7.15 11.46
N GLN A 277 36.54 5.97 10.91
CA GLN A 277 37.23 4.88 11.62
C GLN A 277 38.75 5.08 11.70
N ARG A 278 39.36 5.87 10.80
CA ARG A 278 40.80 6.19 10.85
C ARG A 278 41.16 7.20 11.95
N HIS A 279 40.22 8.05 12.35
CA HIS A 279 40.43 9.07 13.38
C HIS A 279 39.89 8.66 14.76
N LEU A 280 39.11 7.58 14.84
CA LEU A 280 38.55 7.07 16.09
C LEU A 280 39.10 5.67 16.37
N THR A 281 39.56 5.43 17.59
CA THR A 281 39.90 4.08 18.04
C THR A 281 38.68 3.15 17.94
N HIS A 282 38.90 1.85 17.77
CA HIS A 282 37.83 0.84 17.65
C HIS A 282 36.82 0.89 18.82
N THR A 283 37.27 1.32 19.99
CA THR A 283 36.48 1.54 21.21
C THR A 283 35.62 2.81 21.13
N GLN A 284 36.17 3.91 20.61
CA GLN A 284 35.43 5.16 20.38
C GLN A 284 34.36 4.97 19.31
N TRP A 285 34.66 4.25 18.24
CA TRP A 285 33.68 3.90 17.20
C TRP A 285 32.49 3.10 17.76
N ARG A 286 32.77 2.03 18.53
CA ARG A 286 31.73 1.22 19.19
C ARG A 286 30.87 2.04 20.15
N ARG A 287 31.49 2.94 20.92
CA ARG A 287 30.76 3.85 21.81
C ARG A 287 29.87 4.81 21.04
N LEU A 288 30.38 5.40 19.95
CA LEU A 288 29.63 6.35 19.14
C LEU A 288 28.40 5.68 18.49
N VAL A 289 28.57 4.50 17.90
CA VAL A 289 27.46 3.68 17.37
C VAL A 289 26.47 3.33 18.48
N ALA A 290 26.93 2.86 19.64
CA ALA A 290 26.07 2.52 20.77
C ALA A 290 25.30 3.75 21.28
N THR A 291 25.94 4.91 21.40
CA THR A 291 25.29 6.16 21.81
C THR A 291 24.33 6.69 20.76
N SER A 292 24.64 6.55 19.46
CA SER A 292 23.72 6.94 18.38
C SER A 292 22.50 6.03 18.34
N MET A 293 22.68 4.71 18.51
CA MET A 293 21.57 3.77 18.67
C MET A 293 20.75 4.06 19.92
N MET A 294 21.39 4.30 21.08
CA MET A 294 20.68 4.68 22.30
C MET A 294 19.97 6.01 22.16
N ALA A 295 20.54 7.00 21.48
CA ALA A 295 19.89 8.29 21.23
C ALA A 295 18.73 8.17 20.22
N LEU A 296 18.83 7.27 19.24
CA LEU A 296 17.72 6.92 18.35
C LEU A 296 16.60 6.22 19.13
N LEU A 297 16.93 5.18 19.90
CA LEU A 297 15.98 4.45 20.73
C LEU A 297 15.36 5.34 21.82
N ALA A 298 16.16 6.21 22.44
CA ALA A 298 15.70 7.18 23.42
C ALA A 298 14.90 8.30 22.76
N GLY A 299 15.25 8.75 21.56
CA GLY A 299 14.47 9.73 20.78
C GLY A 299 13.11 9.17 20.38
N VAL A 300 13.05 7.88 20.05
CA VAL A 300 11.82 7.13 19.77
C VAL A 300 11.01 6.93 21.05
N PHE A 301 11.67 6.56 22.14
CA PHE A 301 11.05 6.47 23.46
C PHE A 301 10.54 7.83 23.97
N TRP A 302 11.26 8.92 23.67
CA TRP A 302 10.91 10.28 24.08
C TRP A 302 9.79 10.87 23.22
N ALA A 303 9.86 10.68 21.90
CA ALA A 303 8.73 10.93 21.01
C ALA A 303 7.49 10.10 21.38
N SER A 304 7.69 8.96 22.06
CA SER A 304 6.61 8.13 22.61
C SER A 304 6.13 8.53 24.02
N SER A 305 6.93 9.28 24.78
CA SER A 305 6.62 9.72 26.16
C SER A 305 6.24 11.20 26.27
N GLY A 306 6.41 11.98 25.20
CA GLY A 306 5.78 13.30 25.02
C GLY A 306 4.24 13.29 25.04
N SER A 307 3.62 12.11 25.14
CA SER A 307 2.19 11.90 25.36
C SER A 307 1.77 11.91 26.85
N THR A 308 2.65 12.30 27.78
CA THR A 308 2.33 12.34 29.23
C THR A 308 1.63 13.62 29.71
N ALA A 309 1.18 14.49 28.81
CA ALA A 309 0.36 15.67 29.17
C ALA A 309 -1.06 15.59 28.57
N ALA A 310 -1.74 14.47 28.78
CA ALA A 310 -3.19 14.34 28.96
C ALA A 310 -3.53 12.85 29.16
N SER A 311 -2.86 12.19 30.10
CA SER A 311 -3.29 10.89 30.58
C SER A 311 -4.36 11.11 31.64
N SER A 312 -5.62 11.30 31.22
CA SER A 312 -6.70 10.70 31.99
C SER A 312 -6.51 9.19 31.87
N THR A 313 -6.49 8.53 33.02
CA THR A 313 -6.28 7.10 33.19
C THR A 313 -7.15 6.26 32.24
N ALA A 314 -6.53 5.69 31.21
CA ALA A 314 -7.07 4.56 30.47
C ALA A 314 -5.93 3.55 30.23
N ALA A 315 -6.17 2.33 30.67
CA ALA A 315 -5.27 1.18 30.67
C ALA A 315 -4.86 0.74 29.23
N PRO A 316 -3.86 -0.14 29.08
CA PRO A 316 -3.26 -0.46 27.78
C PRO A 316 -4.25 -1.12 26.81
N GLN A 317 -4.47 -0.48 25.66
CA GLN A 317 -5.20 -1.04 24.52
C GLN A 317 -4.37 -2.13 23.84
N GLY A 318 -4.53 -3.35 24.32
CA GLY A 318 -4.13 -4.60 23.65
C GLY A 318 -5.22 -5.66 23.68
N ALA A 319 -6.39 -5.36 24.25
CA ALA A 319 -7.60 -6.14 24.08
C ALA A 319 -8.49 -5.37 23.10
N ARG A 320 -9.02 -6.04 22.07
CA ARG A 320 -10.26 -5.58 21.43
C ARG A 320 -11.24 -5.34 22.57
N ALA A 321 -11.61 -4.08 22.83
CA ALA A 321 -12.66 -3.80 23.79
C ALA A 321 -13.87 -4.59 23.31
N PHE A 322 -14.39 -5.52 24.09
CA PHE A 322 -15.62 -6.21 23.71
C PHE A 322 -16.74 -5.15 23.67
N PRO A 323 -17.72 -5.28 22.76
CA PRO A 323 -18.88 -4.40 22.80
C PRO A 323 -19.52 -4.44 24.18
N VAL A 324 -19.84 -3.26 24.71
CA VAL A 324 -20.43 -3.11 26.04
C VAL A 324 -21.93 -2.87 25.85
N PRO A 325 -22.81 -3.68 26.46
CA PRO A 325 -24.25 -3.43 26.42
C PRO A 325 -24.60 -2.06 27.03
N ASP A 326 -25.74 -1.50 26.65
CA ASP A 326 -26.24 -0.25 27.22
C ASP A 326 -26.65 -0.41 28.70
N ALA A 327 -27.13 0.68 29.33
CA ALA A 327 -27.56 0.67 30.73
C ALA A 327 -28.74 -0.28 31.01
N GLN A 328 -29.46 -0.72 29.98
CA GLN A 328 -30.57 -1.66 30.03
C GLN A 328 -30.12 -3.10 29.75
N GLY A 329 -28.84 -3.31 29.41
CA GLY A 329 -28.27 -4.61 29.06
C GLY A 329 -28.51 -5.01 27.61
N ASN A 330 -29.00 -4.10 26.76
CA ASN A 330 -29.21 -4.36 25.34
C ASN A 330 -27.91 -4.13 24.56
N LEU A 331 -27.72 -4.92 23.51
CA LEU A 331 -26.67 -4.73 22.53
C LEU A 331 -27.27 -4.93 21.15
N VAL A 332 -27.14 -3.92 20.29
CA VAL A 332 -27.59 -3.99 18.90
C VAL A 332 -26.39 -4.28 18.02
N ASP A 333 -26.45 -5.40 17.29
CA ASP A 333 -25.43 -5.81 16.35
C ASP A 333 -25.70 -5.20 14.96
N VAL A 334 -24.81 -4.29 14.53
CA VAL A 334 -24.87 -3.62 13.23
C VAL A 334 -23.81 -4.18 12.30
N PHE A 335 -24.21 -4.58 11.10
CA PHE A 335 -23.32 -5.08 10.06
C PHE A 335 -23.28 -4.12 8.87
N LEU A 336 -22.11 -3.52 8.66
CA LEU A 336 -21.89 -2.55 7.58
C LEU A 336 -21.45 -3.23 6.28
N LEU A 337 -22.08 -2.86 5.17
CA LEU A 337 -21.77 -3.35 3.84
C LEU A 337 -21.39 -2.18 2.93
N GLY A 338 -20.25 -2.27 2.24
CA GLY A 338 -19.90 -1.26 1.23
C GLY A 338 -18.41 -1.20 0.86
N ASP A 339 -17.96 -0.01 0.49
CA ASP A 339 -16.63 0.25 -0.06
C ASP A 339 -15.59 0.68 1.02
N SER A 340 -14.57 1.42 0.60
CA SER A 340 -13.52 1.93 1.49
C SER A 340 -14.00 2.98 2.50
N GLN A 341 -15.05 3.75 2.24
CA GLN A 341 -15.62 4.66 3.22
C GLN A 341 -16.31 3.89 4.35
N THR A 342 -16.98 2.80 3.99
CA THR A 342 -17.59 1.86 4.95
C THR A 342 -16.52 1.23 5.83
N PHE A 343 -15.40 0.82 5.24
CA PHE A 343 -14.26 0.27 5.97
C PHE A 343 -13.71 1.28 6.98
N ALA A 344 -13.50 2.53 6.56
CA ALA A 344 -13.00 3.59 7.43
C ALA A 344 -13.95 3.90 8.59
N LEU A 345 -15.27 3.92 8.35
CA LEU A 345 -16.26 4.13 9.41
C LEU A 345 -16.27 2.97 10.42
N ARG A 346 -16.21 1.72 9.93
CA ARG A 346 -16.17 0.50 10.76
C ARG A 346 -14.92 0.42 11.62
N GLU A 347 -13.74 0.51 11.00
CA GLU A 347 -12.45 0.34 11.69
C GLU A 347 -12.22 1.39 12.78
N ASN A 348 -12.73 2.61 12.55
CA ASN A 348 -12.59 3.70 13.50
C ASN A 348 -13.66 3.73 14.62
N PHE A 349 -14.61 2.79 14.63
CA PHE A 349 -15.64 2.71 15.68
C PHE A 349 -15.02 2.51 17.08
N GLY A 350 -14.12 1.53 17.19
CA GLY A 350 -13.34 1.28 18.41
C GLY A 350 -14.15 0.87 19.64
N ASN A 351 -15.41 0.41 19.48
CA ASN A 351 -16.33 0.02 20.56
C ASN A 351 -16.48 1.12 21.63
N ARG A 352 -16.64 2.35 21.16
CA ARG A 352 -16.73 3.57 22.00
C ARG A 352 -18.16 4.05 22.26
N ILE A 353 -19.15 3.28 21.81
CA ILE A 353 -20.57 3.57 22.05
C ILE A 353 -21.18 2.34 22.72
N ASP A 354 -21.62 2.52 23.96
CA ASP A 354 -22.32 1.49 24.72
C ASP A 354 -23.67 1.19 24.03
N GLY A 355 -24.06 -0.08 24.03
CA GLY A 355 -25.29 -0.57 23.38
C GLY A 355 -25.15 -0.89 21.90
N LEU A 356 -23.98 -0.63 21.29
CA LEU A 356 -23.76 -0.86 19.87
C LEU A 356 -22.53 -1.74 19.62
N SER A 357 -22.71 -2.77 18.81
CA SER A 357 -21.66 -3.61 18.27
C SER A 357 -21.63 -3.42 16.76
N VAL A 358 -20.44 -3.22 16.19
CA VAL A 358 -20.29 -2.92 14.77
C VAL A 358 -19.30 -3.89 14.14
N ASN A 359 -19.79 -4.62 13.15
CA ASN A 359 -18.98 -5.45 12.26
C ASN A 359 -19.29 -5.07 10.81
N GLY A 360 -18.69 -5.73 9.83
CA GLY A 360 -19.03 -5.47 8.44
C GLY A 360 -18.11 -6.11 7.42
N SER A 361 -18.60 -6.16 6.19
CA SER A 361 -17.91 -6.74 5.04
C SER A 361 -17.70 -5.69 3.97
N THR A 362 -16.46 -5.26 3.80
CA THR A 362 -16.13 -4.13 2.93
C THR A 362 -15.16 -4.54 1.84
N GLN A 363 -15.34 -4.00 0.64
CA GLN A 363 -14.41 -4.23 -0.46
C GLN A 363 -13.78 -2.93 -0.93
N LEU A 364 -12.48 -2.78 -0.65
CA LEU A 364 -11.72 -1.59 -1.02
C LEU A 364 -11.58 -1.50 -2.56
N GLY A 365 -11.81 -0.31 -3.11
CA GLY A 365 -11.61 -0.02 -4.53
C GLY A 365 -12.74 -0.47 -5.48
N CYS A 366 -13.79 -1.12 -4.94
CA CYS A 366 -15.01 -1.46 -5.66
C CYS A 366 -16.12 -0.41 -5.39
N GLY A 367 -17.05 -0.26 -6.33
CA GLY A 367 -18.34 0.36 -5.99
C GLY A 367 -19.16 -0.59 -5.11
N SER A 368 -20.08 -0.02 -4.34
CA SER A 368 -21.04 -0.80 -3.54
C SER A 368 -22.15 -1.39 -4.41
N LEU A 369 -22.12 -1.21 -5.73
CA LEU A 369 -23.00 -1.87 -6.71
C LEU A 369 -22.21 -2.21 -7.99
N LEU A 370 -22.56 -3.33 -8.63
CA LEU A 370 -22.03 -3.82 -9.91
C LEU A 370 -23.08 -3.59 -11.00
N PRO A 371 -22.74 -3.30 -12.27
CA PRO A 371 -21.52 -3.68 -13.00
C PRO A 371 -20.48 -2.56 -13.14
N GLU A 372 -19.62 -2.61 -14.16
CA GLU A 372 -18.42 -1.78 -14.33
C GLU A 372 -18.75 -0.30 -14.56
N ARG A 373 -17.84 0.57 -14.09
CA ARG A 373 -17.98 2.02 -14.23
C ARG A 373 -17.38 2.48 -15.55
N VAL A 374 -17.98 3.52 -16.12
CA VAL A 374 -17.46 4.20 -17.32
C VAL A 374 -16.81 5.51 -16.88
N VAL A 375 -15.53 5.68 -17.23
CA VAL A 375 -14.73 6.88 -16.94
C VAL A 375 -14.17 7.39 -18.27
N ASP A 376 -14.48 8.63 -18.62
CA ASP A 376 -14.09 9.26 -19.89
C ASP A 376 -14.47 8.44 -21.13
N GLY A 377 -15.66 7.82 -21.10
CA GLY A 377 -16.16 6.97 -22.20
C GLY A 377 -15.46 5.61 -22.32
N GLN A 378 -14.60 5.25 -21.36
CA GLN A 378 -13.97 3.93 -21.28
C GLN A 378 -14.49 3.14 -20.08
N THR A 379 -14.76 1.87 -20.31
CA THR A 379 -15.17 0.95 -19.25
C THR A 379 -13.97 0.55 -18.42
N VAL A 380 -14.07 0.83 -17.12
CA VAL A 380 -13.08 0.47 -16.13
C VAL A 380 -13.55 -0.81 -15.47
N ALA A 381 -12.89 -1.91 -15.84
CA ALA A 381 -13.11 -3.20 -15.23
C ALA A 381 -13.02 -3.09 -13.70
N ASN A 382 -14.00 -3.68 -13.01
CA ASN A 382 -13.95 -3.82 -11.57
C ASN A 382 -12.78 -4.73 -11.18
N LEU A 383 -12.23 -4.56 -9.97
CA LEU A 383 -11.27 -5.52 -9.43
C LEU A 383 -11.94 -6.92 -9.44
N PRO A 384 -11.23 -8.00 -9.75
CA PRO A 384 -11.89 -9.29 -9.90
C PRO A 384 -12.53 -9.79 -8.60
N ASP A 385 -12.04 -9.35 -7.44
CA ASP A 385 -12.67 -9.60 -6.13
C ASP A 385 -14.00 -8.85 -5.93
N CYS A 386 -14.27 -7.77 -6.68
CA CYS A 386 -15.57 -7.13 -6.65
C CYS A 386 -16.67 -8.11 -7.08
N ALA A 387 -16.40 -9.14 -7.90
CA ALA A 387 -17.43 -10.10 -8.30
C ALA A 387 -17.77 -11.15 -7.22
N LYS A 388 -16.92 -11.30 -6.19
CA LYS A 388 -17.08 -12.34 -5.15
C LYS A 388 -17.77 -11.83 -3.89
N TRP A 389 -17.92 -10.52 -3.77
CA TRP A 389 -18.42 -9.86 -2.56
C TRP A 389 -19.87 -10.27 -2.21
N GLU A 390 -20.78 -10.46 -3.17
CA GLU A 390 -22.16 -10.92 -2.91
C GLU A 390 -22.19 -12.25 -2.17
N ALA A 391 -21.45 -13.25 -2.68
CA ALA A 391 -21.33 -14.55 -2.02
C ALA A 391 -20.60 -14.46 -0.67
N ARG A 392 -19.77 -13.44 -0.44
CA ARG A 392 -19.15 -13.18 0.86
C ARG A 392 -20.15 -12.55 1.82
N TRP A 393 -20.85 -11.51 1.39
CA TRP A 393 -21.89 -10.81 2.16
C TRP A 393 -22.98 -11.75 2.63
N THR A 394 -23.55 -12.56 1.73
CA THR A 394 -24.57 -13.55 2.10
C THR A 394 -24.05 -14.51 3.16
N ARG A 395 -22.82 -15.00 3.02
CA ARG A 395 -22.22 -15.95 3.98
C ARG A 395 -21.95 -15.30 5.33
N GLU A 396 -21.36 -14.10 5.34
CA GLU A 396 -20.97 -13.41 6.57
C GLU A 396 -22.20 -12.92 7.33
N VAL A 397 -23.20 -12.34 6.64
CA VAL A 397 -24.47 -11.97 7.28
C VAL A 397 -25.21 -13.20 7.79
N ALA A 398 -25.20 -14.33 7.08
CA ALA A 398 -25.80 -15.58 7.58
C ALA A 398 -25.11 -16.15 8.82
N VAL A 399 -23.80 -15.93 8.96
CA VAL A 399 -23.02 -16.37 10.13
C VAL A 399 -23.22 -15.44 11.32
N GLU A 400 -23.18 -14.13 11.09
CA GLU A 400 -23.23 -13.11 12.14
C GLU A 400 -24.65 -12.86 12.63
N GLN A 401 -25.66 -13.04 11.77
CA GLN A 401 -27.08 -12.78 12.05
C GLN A 401 -27.36 -11.44 12.75
N PRO A 402 -26.91 -10.31 12.17
CA PRO A 402 -27.00 -9.00 12.82
C PRO A 402 -28.45 -8.51 12.98
N ASP A 403 -28.70 -7.67 13.97
CA ASP A 403 -29.99 -6.99 14.13
C ASP A 403 -30.23 -6.02 12.97
N VAL A 404 -29.21 -5.26 12.56
CA VAL A 404 -29.31 -4.27 11.48
C VAL A 404 -28.20 -4.46 10.44
N VAL A 405 -28.57 -4.58 9.17
CA VAL A 405 -27.63 -4.45 8.05
C VAL A 405 -27.73 -3.04 7.48
N VAL A 406 -26.60 -2.35 7.36
CA VAL A 406 -26.55 -1.03 6.73
C VAL A 406 -25.74 -1.13 5.43
N LEU A 407 -26.41 -0.93 4.30
CA LEU A 407 -25.75 -0.81 3.00
C LEU A 407 -25.34 0.65 2.76
N MET A 408 -24.04 0.86 2.65
CA MET A 408 -23.42 2.16 2.39
C MET A 408 -22.98 2.24 0.92
N LEU A 409 -23.65 3.09 0.15
CA LEU A 409 -23.21 3.44 -1.20
C LEU A 409 -22.04 4.44 -1.13
N GLY A 410 -21.21 4.45 -2.18
CA GLY A 410 -19.95 5.19 -2.15
C GLY A 410 -19.68 5.98 -3.41
N GLN A 411 -18.42 6.39 -3.58
CA GLN A 411 -17.99 7.17 -4.74
C GLN A 411 -18.20 6.42 -6.07
N GLY A 412 -18.20 5.08 -6.04
CA GLY A 412 -18.39 4.24 -7.22
C GLY A 412 -19.75 4.44 -7.89
N GLU A 413 -20.77 4.82 -7.12
CA GLU A 413 -22.13 5.05 -7.60
C GLU A 413 -22.33 6.43 -8.23
N LEU A 414 -21.29 7.27 -8.27
CA LEU A 414 -21.33 8.56 -8.95
C LEU A 414 -21.02 8.48 -10.44
N PHE A 415 -20.67 7.29 -10.97
CA PHE A 415 -20.24 7.11 -12.36
C PHE A 415 -21.34 6.52 -13.24
N ASP A 416 -21.23 6.76 -14.54
CA ASP A 416 -21.94 6.02 -15.58
C ASP A 416 -21.57 4.53 -15.49
N ARG A 417 -22.47 3.64 -15.94
CA ARG A 417 -22.28 2.19 -15.83
C ARG A 417 -22.32 1.51 -17.19
N GLU A 418 -21.51 0.48 -17.39
CA GLU A 418 -21.71 -0.43 -18.53
C GLU A 418 -22.58 -1.61 -18.10
N VAL A 419 -23.83 -1.63 -18.56
CA VAL A 419 -24.79 -2.68 -18.26
C VAL A 419 -25.10 -3.43 -19.55
N ARG A 420 -24.72 -4.71 -19.63
CA ARG A 420 -24.99 -5.61 -20.77
C ARG A 420 -24.51 -5.04 -22.12
N GLY A 421 -23.35 -4.38 -22.14
CA GLY A 421 -22.76 -3.80 -23.34
C GLY A 421 -23.36 -2.45 -23.78
N SER A 422 -24.17 -1.80 -22.94
CA SER A 422 -24.68 -0.44 -23.15
C SER A 422 -24.31 0.47 -21.99
N VAL A 423 -23.99 1.73 -22.30
CA VAL A 423 -23.67 2.74 -21.28
C VAL A 423 -24.97 3.32 -20.71
N LEU A 424 -25.14 3.13 -19.41
CA LEU A 424 -26.18 3.71 -18.60
C LEU A 424 -25.66 5.01 -17.99
N THR A 425 -26.14 6.13 -18.53
CA THR A 425 -25.71 7.46 -18.10
C THR A 425 -26.26 7.81 -16.72
N PHE A 426 -25.39 8.30 -15.83
CA PHE A 426 -25.74 8.74 -14.48
C PHE A 426 -26.88 9.76 -14.48
N ALA A 427 -27.67 9.76 -13.40
CA ALA A 427 -28.81 10.65 -13.18
C ALA A 427 -29.97 10.56 -14.18
N THR A 428 -29.98 9.56 -15.07
CA THR A 428 -31.13 9.28 -15.95
C THR A 428 -32.19 8.41 -15.26
N THR A 429 -33.42 8.40 -15.78
CA THR A 429 -34.48 7.50 -15.30
C THR A 429 -34.06 6.03 -15.36
N ALA A 430 -33.34 5.64 -16.40
CA ALA A 430 -32.85 4.28 -16.56
C ALA A 430 -31.78 3.94 -15.49
N TYR A 431 -30.89 4.88 -15.16
CA TYR A 431 -29.94 4.72 -14.05
C TYR A 431 -30.64 4.57 -12.70
N ARG A 432 -31.68 5.38 -12.45
CA ARG A 432 -32.47 5.28 -11.23
C ARG A 432 -33.13 3.91 -11.09
N GLN A 433 -33.77 3.42 -12.16
CA GLN A 433 -34.40 2.09 -12.15
C GLN A 433 -33.38 0.98 -11.88
N TRP A 434 -32.24 1.02 -12.57
CA TRP A 434 -31.14 0.09 -12.31
C TRP A 434 -30.64 0.16 -10.87
N LEU A 435 -30.48 1.37 -10.31
CA LEU A 435 -30.04 1.56 -8.94
C LEU A 435 -31.00 0.91 -7.94
N PHE A 436 -32.31 1.05 -8.17
CA PHE A 436 -33.34 0.43 -7.33
C PHE A 436 -33.29 -1.10 -7.43
N GLU A 437 -33.22 -1.65 -8.66
CA GLU A 437 -33.09 -3.09 -8.89
C GLU A 437 -31.85 -3.68 -8.20
N GLU A 438 -30.72 -2.96 -8.23
CA GLU A 438 -29.50 -3.43 -7.58
C GLU A 438 -29.62 -3.37 -6.05
N ILE A 439 -30.27 -2.34 -5.48
CA ILE A 439 -30.53 -2.27 -4.03
C ILE A 439 -31.47 -3.40 -3.60
N ASP A 440 -32.55 -3.66 -4.34
CA ASP A 440 -33.49 -4.76 -4.09
C ASP A 440 -32.76 -6.10 -4.04
N GLN A 441 -31.89 -6.37 -5.01
CA GLN A 441 -31.08 -7.60 -5.02
C GLN A 441 -30.21 -7.73 -3.75
N ARG A 442 -29.56 -6.66 -3.28
CA ARG A 442 -28.68 -6.73 -2.09
C ARG A 442 -29.50 -6.95 -0.84
N ARG A 443 -30.64 -6.26 -0.75
CA ARG A 443 -31.59 -6.39 0.33
C ARG A 443 -32.15 -7.81 0.40
N GLU A 444 -32.57 -8.41 -0.71
CA GLU A 444 -33.03 -9.80 -0.75
C GLU A 444 -31.93 -10.80 -0.34
N LEU A 445 -30.69 -10.55 -0.78
CA LEU A 445 -29.54 -11.40 -0.47
C LEU A 445 -29.20 -11.46 1.03
N VAL A 446 -29.44 -10.38 1.78
CA VAL A 446 -29.07 -10.26 3.20
C VAL A 446 -30.27 -10.26 4.15
N GLY A 447 -31.46 -9.97 3.65
CA GLY A 447 -32.69 -9.77 4.44
C GLY A 447 -33.24 -11.03 5.09
N THR A 448 -32.83 -12.22 4.65
CA THR A 448 -33.22 -13.48 5.34
C THR A 448 -32.44 -13.73 6.63
N ASN A 449 -31.31 -13.06 6.83
CA ASN A 449 -30.39 -13.27 7.95
C ASN A 449 -30.15 -12.00 8.78
N SER A 450 -30.97 -10.97 8.59
CA SER A 450 -30.95 -9.75 9.40
C SER A 450 -32.37 -9.36 9.78
N ARG A 451 -32.57 -8.72 10.95
CA ARG A 451 -33.92 -8.28 11.36
C ARG A 451 -34.36 -7.05 10.58
N HIS A 452 -33.41 -6.16 10.33
CA HIS A 452 -33.67 -4.89 9.68
C HIS A 452 -32.62 -4.55 8.62
N PHE A 453 -33.05 -3.83 7.59
CA PHE A 453 -32.20 -3.33 6.53
C PHE A 453 -32.28 -1.81 6.46
N ALA A 454 -31.13 -1.15 6.34
CA ALA A 454 -31.02 0.28 6.20
C ALA A 454 -30.08 0.68 5.06
N LEU A 455 -30.37 1.81 4.43
CA LEU A 455 -29.49 2.47 3.49
C LEU A 455 -28.85 3.69 4.13
N ALA A 456 -27.56 3.88 3.90
CA ALA A 456 -26.89 5.09 4.32
C ALA A 456 -26.82 6.12 3.18
N THR A 457 -27.08 7.38 3.48
CA THR A 457 -26.73 8.46 2.56
C THR A 457 -25.21 8.58 2.44
N VAL A 458 -24.72 9.04 1.30
CA VAL A 458 -23.30 9.17 0.99
C VAL A 458 -22.75 10.46 1.59
N LEU A 459 -21.63 10.34 2.31
CA LEU A 459 -20.90 11.47 2.85
C LEU A 459 -20.35 12.36 1.72
N CYS A 460 -20.31 13.66 1.97
CA CYS A 460 -19.52 14.59 1.17
C CYS A 460 -18.05 14.16 1.13
N MET A 461 -17.46 14.31 -0.04
CA MET A 461 -16.10 13.92 -0.35
C MET A 461 -15.46 14.94 -1.30
N ARG A 462 -14.14 15.04 -1.23
CA ARG A 462 -13.34 15.89 -2.12
C ARG A 462 -11.95 15.31 -2.30
N ILE A 463 -11.72 14.58 -3.39
CA ILE A 463 -10.42 14.00 -3.73
C ILE A 463 -9.54 14.99 -4.50
N SER A 464 -8.22 14.89 -4.34
CA SER A 464 -7.25 15.76 -5.04
C SER A 464 -7.39 15.64 -6.56
N PRO A 465 -7.45 16.76 -7.31
CA PRO A 465 -7.55 16.79 -8.78
C PRO A 465 -6.21 16.57 -9.49
N ASP A 466 -5.20 15.99 -8.83
CA ASP A 466 -3.88 15.72 -9.43
C ASP A 466 -4.00 15.02 -10.79
N ALA A 467 -3.07 15.31 -11.72
CA ALA A 467 -3.07 14.85 -13.12
C ALA A 467 -3.17 13.31 -13.34
N ALA A 468 -3.14 12.51 -12.27
CA ALA A 468 -3.36 11.06 -12.27
C ALA A 468 -4.81 10.65 -11.92
N SER A 469 -5.60 11.51 -11.26
CA SER A 469 -6.96 11.23 -10.83
C SER A 469 -7.97 11.71 -11.88
N ARG A 470 -8.13 10.91 -12.94
CA ARG A 470 -9.12 11.14 -14.01
C ARG A 470 -10.58 11.20 -13.50
N THR A 471 -10.82 10.85 -12.24
CA THR A 471 -12.14 10.72 -11.63
C THR A 471 -12.54 11.90 -10.74
N ALA A 472 -11.61 12.81 -10.40
CA ALA A 472 -11.87 13.88 -9.44
C ALA A 472 -13.03 14.81 -9.82
N GLY A 473 -13.20 15.09 -11.12
CA GLY A 473 -14.31 15.92 -11.59
C GLY A 473 -15.70 15.33 -11.31
N ILE A 474 -15.82 13.99 -11.37
CA ILE A 474 -17.08 13.27 -11.07
C ILE A 474 -17.27 13.11 -9.57
N VAL A 475 -16.22 12.70 -8.84
CA VAL A 475 -16.28 12.42 -7.40
C VAL A 475 -16.52 13.69 -6.58
N ASN A 476 -15.96 14.82 -7.01
CA ASN A 476 -16.09 16.10 -6.32
C ASN A 476 -17.34 16.89 -6.73
N ASP A 477 -18.19 16.33 -7.61
CA ASP A 477 -19.38 16.99 -8.12
C ASP A 477 -20.49 16.98 -7.05
N PRO A 478 -20.84 18.14 -6.46
CA PRO A 478 -21.86 18.21 -5.42
C PRO A 478 -23.26 17.91 -5.97
N GLU A 479 -23.54 18.14 -7.25
CA GLU A 479 -24.85 17.86 -7.85
C GLU A 479 -25.05 16.35 -8.02
N ARG A 480 -24.00 15.62 -8.45
CA ARG A 480 -24.06 14.15 -8.52
C ARG A 480 -24.28 13.54 -7.14
N LEU A 481 -23.57 14.02 -6.13
CA LEU A 481 -23.75 13.56 -4.76
C LEU A 481 -25.15 13.86 -4.23
N ALA A 482 -25.65 15.08 -4.47
CA ALA A 482 -27.00 15.47 -4.06
C ALA A 482 -28.07 14.60 -4.75
N TRP A 483 -27.91 14.32 -6.04
CA TRP A 483 -28.81 13.44 -6.79
C TRP A 483 -28.83 12.02 -6.23
N LEU A 484 -27.65 11.44 -5.93
CA LEU A 484 -27.55 10.10 -5.36
C LEU A 484 -28.23 10.02 -3.99
N ASN A 485 -27.97 11.00 -3.11
CA ASN A 485 -28.60 11.06 -1.79
C ASN A 485 -30.10 11.31 -1.83
N ALA A 486 -30.60 12.09 -2.79
CA ALA A 486 -32.03 12.25 -3.02
C ALA A 486 -32.66 10.93 -3.48
N THR A 487 -31.98 10.20 -4.38
CA THR A 487 -32.46 8.93 -4.93
C THR A 487 -32.47 7.81 -3.89
N ILE A 488 -31.50 7.79 -2.95
CA ILE A 488 -31.52 6.87 -1.81
C ILE A 488 -32.75 7.09 -0.93
N ARG A 489 -33.08 8.36 -0.63
CA ARG A 489 -34.27 8.70 0.14
C ARG A 489 -35.56 8.36 -0.61
N GLU A 490 -35.61 8.64 -1.91
CA GLU A 490 -36.73 8.25 -2.79
C GLU A 490 -36.98 6.73 -2.77
N TYR A 491 -35.91 5.93 -2.80
CA TYR A 491 -36.04 4.46 -2.69
C TYR A 491 -36.65 4.06 -1.34
N ALA A 492 -36.17 4.62 -0.22
CA ALA A 492 -36.68 4.28 1.10
C ALA A 492 -38.13 4.76 1.31
N ASP A 493 -38.51 5.93 0.79
CA ASP A 493 -39.89 6.42 0.83
C ASP A 493 -40.86 5.46 0.10
N ALA A 494 -40.36 4.76 -0.93
CA ALA A 494 -41.11 3.72 -1.64
C ALA A 494 -41.10 2.34 -0.96
N HIS A 495 -40.22 2.11 0.03
CA HIS A 495 -40.02 0.84 0.73
C HIS A 495 -40.08 1.04 2.25
N PRO A 496 -41.28 0.97 2.87
CA PRO A 496 -41.47 1.30 4.29
C PRO A 496 -40.67 0.47 5.29
N ASP A 497 -40.09 -0.65 4.86
CA ASP A 497 -39.26 -1.54 5.66
C ASP A 497 -37.76 -1.30 5.49
N VAL A 498 -37.38 -0.25 4.78
CA VAL A 498 -36.00 0.22 4.61
C VAL A 498 -35.83 1.54 5.38
N ALA A 499 -34.96 1.53 6.38
CA ALA A 499 -34.59 2.77 7.06
C ALA A 499 -33.50 3.54 6.30
N VAL A 500 -33.40 4.84 6.56
CA VAL A 500 -32.32 5.69 6.03
C VAL A 500 -31.45 6.20 7.16
N VAL A 501 -30.18 5.81 7.17
CA VAL A 501 -29.16 6.37 8.05
C VAL A 501 -28.55 7.59 7.36
N ASP A 502 -28.90 8.80 7.80
CA ASP A 502 -28.47 10.02 7.11
C ASP A 502 -27.04 10.46 7.50
N LEU A 503 -26.03 9.73 7.01
CA LEU A 503 -24.63 10.10 7.21
C LEU A 503 -24.31 11.49 6.65
N HIS A 504 -24.88 11.86 5.51
CA HIS A 504 -24.64 13.17 4.91
C HIS A 504 -25.03 14.31 5.87
N ALA A 505 -26.19 14.22 6.52
CA ALA A 505 -26.63 15.24 7.47
C ALA A 505 -25.70 15.37 8.69
N THR A 506 -24.92 14.34 9.02
CA THR A 506 -24.03 14.38 10.18
C THR A 506 -22.91 15.40 10.04
N ILE A 507 -22.22 15.48 8.90
CA ILE A 507 -21.02 16.32 8.77
C ILE A 507 -20.93 17.08 7.44
N CYS A 508 -21.98 17.05 6.62
CA CYS A 508 -21.97 17.64 5.28
C CYS A 508 -23.09 18.66 5.04
N SER A 509 -23.91 18.97 6.05
CA SER A 509 -25.02 19.93 5.93
C SER A 509 -24.56 21.36 5.57
N ALA A 510 -23.35 21.74 5.98
CA ALA A 510 -22.72 23.02 5.62
C ALA A 510 -21.82 22.93 4.36
N GLY A 511 -21.82 21.79 3.67
CA GLY A 511 -20.89 21.46 2.59
C GLY A 511 -19.68 20.64 3.08
N TYR A 512 -18.73 20.41 2.16
CA TYR A 512 -17.54 19.62 2.42
C TYR A 512 -16.57 20.30 3.39
N ALA A 513 -16.10 19.57 4.40
CA ALA A 513 -15.03 20.01 5.29
C ALA A 513 -14.14 18.85 5.77
N ASP A 514 -12.82 19.08 5.80
CA ASP A 514 -11.84 18.18 6.43
C ASP A 514 -11.78 18.34 7.95
N LYS A 515 -12.32 19.43 8.49
CA LYS A 515 -12.30 19.75 9.92
C LYS A 515 -13.63 20.35 10.38
N ASP A 516 -13.99 20.04 11.61
CA ASP A 516 -15.08 20.69 12.36
C ASP A 516 -14.51 21.23 13.67
N GLY A 517 -14.25 22.54 13.71
CA GLY A 517 -13.51 23.17 14.80
C GLY A 517 -12.10 22.57 14.99
N ALA A 518 -11.86 21.96 16.14
CA ALA A 518 -10.59 21.29 16.46
C ALA A 518 -10.54 19.82 16.00
N VAL A 519 -11.69 19.25 15.59
CA VAL A 519 -11.79 17.86 15.16
C VAL A 519 -11.36 17.74 13.70
N THR A 520 -10.46 16.81 13.42
CA THR A 520 -10.10 16.47 12.04
C THR A 520 -11.09 15.41 11.56
N LEU A 521 -11.98 15.75 10.63
CA LEU A 521 -12.97 14.83 10.10
C LEU A 521 -12.35 13.84 9.11
N ARG A 522 -11.45 14.30 8.24
CA ARG A 522 -10.80 13.52 7.17
C ARG A 522 -9.37 14.01 6.96
N THR A 523 -8.51 13.15 6.40
CA THR A 523 -7.11 13.50 6.09
C THR A 523 -6.76 13.45 4.60
N ASP A 524 -7.58 12.78 3.80
CA ASP A 524 -7.31 12.48 2.39
C ASP A 524 -8.44 12.91 1.44
N GLY A 525 -9.42 13.67 1.96
CA GLY A 525 -10.56 14.08 1.16
C GLY A 525 -11.79 13.17 1.23
N LEU A 526 -11.64 11.93 1.68
CA LEU A 526 -12.62 10.87 1.45
C LEU A 526 -12.92 10.07 2.72
N HIS A 527 -11.90 9.53 3.38
CA HIS A 527 -12.05 8.61 4.51
C HIS A 527 -12.11 9.36 5.84
N LEU A 528 -13.04 8.94 6.70
CA LEU A 528 -13.16 9.47 8.05
C LEU A 528 -11.93 9.12 8.86
N SER A 529 -11.39 10.13 9.57
CA SER A 529 -10.41 9.90 10.62
C SER A 529 -11.06 9.20 11.81
N GLU A 530 -10.25 8.78 12.79
CA GLU A 530 -10.74 8.23 14.04
C GLU A 530 -11.73 9.17 14.76
N ASP A 531 -11.37 10.44 14.92
CA ASP A 531 -12.21 11.43 15.58
C ASP A 531 -13.44 11.79 14.73
N GLY A 532 -13.28 11.84 13.40
CA GLY A 532 -14.37 12.09 12.46
C GLY A 532 -15.42 10.98 12.50
N ALA A 533 -14.99 9.72 12.50
CA ALA A 533 -15.86 8.57 12.65
C ALA A 533 -16.61 8.58 13.99
N LEU A 534 -15.94 8.95 15.09
CA LEU A 534 -16.60 9.06 16.39
C LEU A 534 -17.70 10.14 16.40
N VAL A 535 -17.48 11.27 15.72
CA VAL A 535 -18.52 12.31 15.56
C VAL A 535 -19.72 11.77 14.79
N VAL A 536 -19.48 11.03 13.71
CA VAL A 536 -20.54 10.39 12.91
C VAL A 536 -21.29 9.36 13.74
N TRP A 537 -20.58 8.43 14.37
CA TRP A 537 -21.15 7.36 15.18
C TRP A 537 -22.02 7.89 16.33
N ARG A 538 -21.60 8.94 17.03
CA ARG A 538 -22.41 9.55 18.10
C ARG A 538 -23.75 10.11 17.61
N ARG A 539 -23.84 10.49 16.34
CA ARG A 539 -25.06 11.04 15.75
C ARG A 539 -25.99 9.94 15.23
N ILE A 540 -25.46 8.86 14.68
CA ILE A 540 -26.26 7.79 14.07
C ILE A 540 -26.56 6.62 15.02
N ALA A 541 -25.76 6.40 16.06
CA ALA A 541 -25.95 5.27 16.96
C ALA A 541 -27.32 5.26 17.67
N PRO A 542 -27.88 6.39 18.16
CA PRO A 542 -29.20 6.39 18.77
C PRO A 542 -30.30 5.90 17.82
N GLU A 543 -30.21 6.28 16.54
CA GLU A 543 -31.14 5.86 15.49
C GLU A 543 -30.99 4.36 15.19
N LEU A 544 -29.76 3.87 15.03
CA LEU A 544 -29.48 2.45 14.80
C LEU A 544 -29.92 1.56 15.97
N MET A 545 -29.70 2.00 17.20
CA MET A 545 -30.13 1.26 18.38
C MET A 545 -31.66 1.24 18.51
N ALA A 546 -32.33 2.36 18.25
CA ALA A 546 -33.79 2.42 18.25
C ALA A 546 -34.41 1.57 17.13
N PHE A 547 -33.69 1.39 16.03
CA PHE A 547 -34.13 0.59 14.89
C PHE A 547 -33.87 -0.92 15.06
N GLY A 548 -32.81 -1.30 15.79
CA GLY A 548 -32.44 -2.71 15.99
C GLY A 548 -33.05 -3.38 17.23
N GLN A 549 -33.60 -2.63 18.17
CA GLN A 549 -34.38 -3.11 19.32
C GLN A 549 -35.83 -3.41 18.92
#